data_AF-A0A3Q1JE80-F1
#
_entry.id   AF-A0A3Q1JE80-F1
#
_cell.length_a   1.000
_cell.length_b   1.000
_cell.length_c   1.000
_cell.angle_alpha   90.00
_cell.angle_beta   90.00
_cell.angle_gamma   90.00
#
_symmetry.space_group_name_H-M   'P 1'
#
loop_
_entity.id
_entity.type
_entity.pdbx_description
1 polymer ?
#
loop_
_entity_poly.entity_id
_entity_poly.type
_entity_poly.pdbx_seq_one_letter_code
_entity_poly.pdbx_strand_id
1 'polypeptide(L)'
;MGAAYGKKKGYSIDHEPPSKQQCVKNGKHPNGRASAYADLQQHRSEGGHRKPSPVSSYVPQPDYLEGDDEDLIKPKKLVNPVKASRSHQELHRELLSSYKRGGASVEMKPELQRVLESRKRDQVIRQRKQEEEARRKMSPLEAELLKRHKKLDELEKQLEMEQEENLKAPEFVKVKENLRRTSFHSKEEKEV
;
A
#
# COMPACT_ATOMS: atom_id res chain seq x y z
N MET A 1 -29.46 34.57 -55.88
CA MET A 1 -30.61 33.97 -55.18
C MET A 1 -30.40 32.46 -55.11
N GLY A 2 -30.59 31.85 -53.93
CA GLY A 2 -30.66 30.39 -53.78
C GLY A 2 -29.80 29.85 -52.63
N ALA A 3 -30.30 29.93 -51.40
CA ALA A 3 -29.77 29.17 -50.26
C ALA A 3 -30.43 27.78 -50.24
N ALA A 4 -29.65 26.73 -49.96
CA ALA A 4 -30.17 25.38 -49.73
C ALA A 4 -29.76 24.90 -48.32
N TYR A 5 -30.77 24.60 -47.52
CA TYR A 5 -30.74 24.27 -46.10
C TYR A 5 -30.57 22.75 -45.91
N GLY A 6 -29.49 22.35 -45.23
CA GLY A 6 -29.22 20.96 -44.86
C GLY A 6 -29.89 20.56 -43.54
N LYS A 7 -30.64 19.45 -43.58
CA LYS A 7 -31.51 18.92 -42.52
C LYS A 7 -30.73 18.45 -41.27
N LYS A 8 -31.19 18.82 -40.08
CA LYS A 8 -30.74 18.23 -38.80
C LYS A 8 -31.35 16.83 -38.63
N LYS A 9 -30.53 15.83 -38.29
CA LYS A 9 -30.95 14.52 -37.81
C LYS A 9 -30.91 14.55 -36.27
N GLY A 10 -32.07 14.45 -35.63
CA GLY A 10 -32.15 14.16 -34.20
C GLY A 10 -32.09 12.65 -33.98
N TYR A 11 -31.30 12.21 -33.02
CA TYR A 11 -31.38 10.86 -32.47
C TYR A 11 -31.44 10.98 -30.94
N SER A 12 -32.61 10.68 -30.39
CA SER A 12 -32.82 10.23 -29.02
C SER A 12 -32.93 8.71 -29.08
N ILE A 13 -32.33 7.97 -28.14
CA ILE A 13 -32.74 6.62 -27.69
C ILE A 13 -31.76 6.20 -26.59
N ASP A 14 -32.33 6.00 -25.40
CA ASP A 14 -31.73 5.36 -24.24
C ASP A 14 -31.03 4.05 -24.62
N HIS A 15 -29.77 3.90 -24.22
CA HIS A 15 -29.05 2.64 -24.39
C HIS A 15 -28.43 2.22 -23.06
N GLU A 16 -29.12 1.32 -22.37
CA GLU A 16 -28.65 0.57 -21.20
C GLU A 16 -27.62 -0.48 -21.67
N PRO A 17 -26.46 -0.64 -21.01
CA PRO A 17 -25.48 -1.65 -21.39
C PRO A 17 -25.62 -2.95 -20.56
N PRO A 18 -25.49 -4.15 -21.16
CA PRO A 18 -25.78 -5.41 -20.50
C PRO A 18 -24.70 -5.84 -19.49
N SER A 19 -25.13 -6.61 -18.48
CA SER A 19 -24.29 -7.17 -17.42
C SER A 19 -23.31 -8.22 -17.96
N LYS A 20 -22.03 -8.12 -17.55
CA LYS A 20 -20.99 -9.08 -17.94
C LYS A 20 -20.80 -10.16 -16.88
N GLN A 21 -21.12 -11.37 -17.33
CA GLN A 21 -20.99 -12.69 -16.74
C GLN A 21 -19.56 -12.98 -16.23
N GLN A 22 -19.49 -13.59 -15.05
CA GLN A 22 -18.28 -14.00 -14.33
C GLN A 22 -17.74 -15.32 -14.91
N CYS A 23 -16.49 -15.33 -15.39
CA CYS A 23 -15.81 -16.54 -15.81
C CYS A 23 -14.83 -17.00 -14.72
N VAL A 24 -15.19 -18.07 -14.01
CA VAL A 24 -14.28 -18.85 -13.16
C VAL A 24 -13.72 -20.01 -13.98
N LYS A 25 -12.39 -20.19 -14.05
CA LYS A 25 -11.74 -21.50 -14.33
C LYS A 25 -10.33 -21.56 -13.74
N ASN A 26 -10.16 -22.49 -12.81
CA ASN A 26 -8.89 -22.98 -12.27
C ASN A 26 -8.15 -23.83 -13.31
N GLY A 27 -6.82 -23.94 -13.22
CA GLY A 27 -6.03 -24.87 -14.03
C GLY A 27 -4.59 -25.02 -13.52
N LYS A 28 -4.32 -26.14 -12.85
CA LYS A 28 -3.01 -26.65 -12.44
C LYS A 28 -2.23 -27.11 -13.68
N HIS A 29 -0.90 -26.91 -13.75
CA HIS A 29 0.14 -27.91 -14.13
C HIS A 29 1.53 -27.28 -14.32
N PRO A 30 2.61 -28.08 -14.12
CA PRO A 30 3.94 -27.65 -13.72
C PRO A 30 4.83 -27.38 -14.93
N ASN A 31 5.99 -26.73 -14.73
CA ASN A 31 7.25 -27.14 -15.35
C ASN A 31 8.40 -26.31 -14.76
N GLY A 32 9.35 -27.02 -14.17
CA GLY A 32 10.47 -26.46 -13.44
C GLY A 32 11.46 -25.72 -14.33
N ARG A 33 12.23 -24.86 -13.68
CA ARG A 33 13.56 -24.52 -14.16
C ARG A 33 14.46 -24.38 -12.94
N ALA A 34 15.18 -25.47 -12.66
CA ALA A 34 16.34 -25.43 -11.77
C ALA A 34 17.31 -24.36 -12.30
N SER A 35 17.62 -23.37 -11.47
CA SER A 35 18.63 -22.36 -11.80
C SER A 35 20.00 -22.92 -11.42
N ALA A 36 20.84 -23.17 -12.43
CA ALA A 36 22.20 -23.73 -12.32
C ALA A 36 23.21 -22.83 -11.58
N TYR A 37 22.76 -21.72 -10.99
CA TYR A 37 23.64 -20.67 -10.45
C TYR A 37 23.64 -20.58 -8.92
N ALA A 38 22.91 -21.46 -8.23
CA ALA A 38 22.86 -21.45 -6.77
C ALA A 38 24.18 -21.92 -6.12
N ASP A 39 24.90 -22.85 -6.75
CA ASP A 39 26.09 -23.49 -6.14
C ASP A 39 27.34 -22.60 -6.12
N LEU A 40 27.43 -21.56 -6.94
CA LEU A 40 28.63 -20.71 -6.98
C LEU A 40 28.73 -19.71 -5.82
N GLN A 41 27.68 -19.52 -5.02
CA GLN A 41 27.67 -18.50 -3.96
C GLN A 41 28.14 -19.02 -2.59
N GLN A 42 28.31 -20.34 -2.39
CA GLN A 42 28.66 -20.89 -1.09
C GLN A 42 30.17 -20.89 -0.75
N HIS A 43 31.05 -20.56 -1.71
CA HIS A 43 32.52 -20.66 -1.54
C HIS A 43 33.27 -19.33 -1.32
N ARG A 44 32.68 -18.34 -0.64
CA ARG A 44 33.44 -17.13 -0.22
C ARG A 44 33.15 -16.66 1.20
N SER A 45 32.93 -17.61 2.11
CA SER A 45 33.11 -17.37 3.54
C SER A 45 34.23 -18.26 4.04
N GLU A 46 35.19 -17.65 4.75
CA GLU A 46 36.21 -18.31 5.58
C GLU A 46 37.35 -19.05 4.87
N GLY A 47 38.60 -18.79 5.29
CA GLY A 47 39.74 -19.64 4.95
C GLY A 47 41.10 -18.96 5.00
N GLY A 48 41.68 -18.91 6.19
CA GLY A 48 43.10 -18.62 6.39
C GLY A 48 44.04 -19.78 6.00
N HIS A 49 45.33 -19.47 6.13
CA HIS A 49 46.50 -20.37 6.17
C HIS A 49 46.97 -21.03 4.86
N ARG A 50 48.26 -20.86 4.54
CA ARG A 50 49.26 -21.94 4.70
C ARG A 50 50.69 -21.42 4.60
N LYS A 51 51.47 -21.70 5.65
CA LYS A 51 52.93 -21.62 5.71
C LYS A 51 53.55 -22.60 4.71
N PRO A 52 54.80 -22.36 4.24
CA PRO A 52 55.41 -23.15 3.18
C PRO A 52 55.85 -24.52 3.72
N SER A 53 55.66 -25.59 2.93
CA SER A 53 56.22 -26.90 3.23
C SER A 53 57.42 -27.17 2.31
N PRO A 54 58.51 -27.75 2.83
CA PRO A 54 59.80 -27.84 2.18
C PRO A 54 59.89 -29.15 1.39
N VAL A 55 61.04 -29.37 0.75
CA VAL A 55 61.42 -30.56 -0.03
C VAL A 55 61.15 -30.40 -1.52
N SER A 56 62.08 -29.72 -2.19
CA SER A 56 62.62 -30.25 -3.44
C SER A 56 63.97 -29.61 -3.74
N SER A 57 65.00 -30.47 -3.77
CA SER A 57 66.21 -30.32 -4.59
C SER A 57 67.10 -29.09 -4.31
N TYR A 58 68.07 -29.34 -3.45
CA TYR A 58 69.36 -28.67 -3.36
C TYR A 58 69.91 -28.27 -4.74
N VAL A 59 69.83 -26.98 -5.06
CA VAL A 59 70.71 -26.32 -6.02
C VAL A 59 71.34 -25.17 -5.23
N PRO A 60 72.66 -25.14 -5.03
CA PRO A 60 73.31 -23.90 -4.61
C PRO A 60 73.08 -22.89 -5.73
N GLN A 61 72.15 -21.97 -5.52
CA GLN A 61 72.01 -20.79 -6.37
C GLN A 61 73.21 -19.90 -6.06
N PRO A 62 73.96 -19.45 -7.08
CA PRO A 62 75.29 -18.86 -6.93
C PRO A 62 75.32 -17.68 -5.95
N ASP A 63 76.39 -17.65 -5.13
CA ASP A 63 76.76 -16.58 -4.20
C ASP A 63 77.13 -15.30 -4.97
N TYR A 64 76.13 -14.65 -5.55
CA TYR A 64 76.13 -13.21 -5.68
C TYR A 64 75.49 -12.69 -4.41
N LEU A 65 76.28 -11.98 -3.59
CA LEU A 65 75.77 -11.13 -2.52
C LEU A 65 74.60 -10.32 -3.08
N GLU A 66 73.41 -10.57 -2.54
CA GLU A 66 72.18 -9.77 -2.57
C GLU A 66 72.26 -8.58 -3.55
N GLY A 67 72.07 -8.90 -4.84
CA GLY A 67 72.33 -8.00 -5.95
C GLY A 67 71.38 -6.81 -5.91
N ASP A 68 71.94 -5.62 -5.71
CA ASP A 68 71.52 -4.34 -6.28
C ASP A 68 70.03 -3.94 -6.25
N ASP A 69 69.20 -4.56 -5.41
CA ASP A 69 67.75 -4.30 -5.33
C ASP A 69 67.38 -2.94 -4.71
N GLU A 70 68.38 -2.18 -4.24
CA GLU A 70 68.23 -0.83 -3.68
C GLU A 70 68.34 0.27 -4.76
N ASP A 71 69.06 0.03 -5.88
CA ASP A 71 69.12 0.97 -7.02
C ASP A 71 68.12 0.61 -8.14
N LEU A 72 67.42 -0.52 -8.02
CA LEU A 72 66.31 -0.91 -8.89
C LEU A 72 65.06 -0.06 -8.64
N ILE A 73 64.66 0.78 -9.61
CA ILE A 73 63.40 1.54 -9.58
C ILE A 73 62.23 0.54 -9.51
N LYS A 74 61.70 0.33 -8.30
CA LYS A 74 60.50 -0.49 -8.09
C LYS A 74 59.32 0.22 -8.75
N PRO A 75 58.60 -0.44 -9.70
CA PRO A 75 57.47 0.20 -10.36
C PRO A 75 56.43 0.60 -9.32
N LYS A 76 56.20 1.91 -9.19
CA LYS A 76 55.19 2.46 -8.28
C LYS A 76 53.81 2.01 -8.75
N LYS A 77 53.07 1.32 -7.88
CA LYS A 77 51.69 0.93 -8.18
C LYS A 77 50.87 2.20 -8.37
N LEU A 78 50.52 2.50 -9.62
CA LEU A 78 49.65 3.62 -9.94
C LEU A 78 48.27 3.36 -9.36
N VAL A 79 47.71 4.34 -8.68
CA VAL A 79 46.36 4.23 -8.13
C VAL A 79 45.39 4.31 -9.31
N ASN A 80 44.51 3.32 -9.45
CA ASN A 80 43.50 3.32 -10.48
C ASN A 80 42.55 4.52 -10.26
N PRO A 81 42.42 5.47 -11.20
CA PRO A 81 41.61 6.68 -11.03
C PRO A 81 40.13 6.39 -10.74
N VAL A 82 39.58 5.30 -11.29
CA VAL A 82 38.21 4.83 -11.04
C VAL A 82 38.03 4.35 -9.61
N LYS A 83 39.07 3.73 -9.04
CA LYS A 83 39.09 3.29 -7.64
C LYS A 83 39.58 4.38 -6.68
N ALA A 84 40.31 5.38 -7.14
CA ALA A 84 40.65 6.55 -6.34
C ALA A 84 39.43 7.45 -6.10
N SER A 85 38.55 7.58 -7.10
CA SER A 85 37.35 8.42 -7.01
C SER A 85 36.24 7.71 -6.22
N ARG A 86 36.02 8.14 -4.98
CA ARG A 86 34.92 7.68 -4.13
C ARG A 86 33.56 7.94 -4.78
N SER A 87 33.36 9.13 -5.35
CA SER A 87 32.12 9.51 -6.03
C SER A 87 31.75 8.54 -7.15
N HIS A 88 32.72 8.16 -7.98
CA HIS A 88 32.46 7.20 -9.06
C HIS A 88 32.06 5.81 -8.53
N GLN A 89 32.74 5.33 -7.47
CA GLN A 89 32.37 4.06 -6.85
C GLN A 89 30.98 4.09 -6.20
N GLU A 90 30.62 5.21 -5.58
CA GLU A 90 29.31 5.38 -4.95
C GLU A 90 28.19 5.39 -5.99
N LEU A 91 28.39 6.09 -7.12
CA LEU A 91 27.47 6.04 -8.25
C LEU A 91 27.32 4.61 -8.79
N HIS A 92 28.43 3.89 -9.00
CA HIS A 92 28.38 2.50 -9.46
C HIS A 92 27.59 1.61 -8.50
N ARG A 93 27.82 1.77 -7.19
CA ARG A 93 27.08 1.06 -6.15
C ARG A 93 25.60 1.40 -6.18
N GLU A 94 25.24 2.67 -6.34
CA GLU A 94 23.85 3.12 -6.40
C GLU A 94 23.14 2.56 -7.63
N LEU A 95 23.75 2.64 -8.80
CA LEU A 95 23.22 2.07 -10.05
C LEU A 95 22.98 0.56 -9.94
N LEU A 96 23.93 -0.18 -9.37
CA LEU A 96 23.73 -1.61 -9.10
C LEU A 96 22.65 -1.86 -8.07
N SER A 97 22.55 -1.02 -7.04
CA SER A 97 21.57 -1.15 -5.97
C SER A 97 20.16 -0.83 -6.45
N SER A 98 19.99 0.16 -7.34
CA SER A 98 18.72 0.49 -7.97
C SER A 98 18.31 -0.67 -8.86
N TYR A 99 19.17 -1.14 -9.77
CA TYR A 99 18.89 -2.29 -10.62
C TYR A 99 18.51 -3.55 -9.81
N LYS A 100 19.30 -3.91 -8.79
CA LYS A 100 19.07 -5.10 -7.95
C LYS A 100 17.79 -5.01 -7.10
N ARG A 101 17.42 -3.81 -6.63
CA ARG A 101 16.16 -3.60 -5.88
C ARG A 101 14.93 -3.33 -6.77
N GLY A 102 15.04 -3.56 -8.08
CA GLY A 102 13.90 -3.42 -9.02
C GLY A 102 13.70 -2.01 -9.58
N GLY A 103 14.70 -1.14 -9.44
CA GLY A 103 14.76 0.24 -9.92
C GLY A 103 14.92 0.41 -11.44
N ALA A 104 14.95 -0.68 -12.21
CA ALA A 104 14.65 -0.61 -13.63
C ALA A 104 13.15 -0.29 -13.89
N SER A 105 12.26 -0.52 -12.91
CA SER A 105 10.80 -0.50 -13.12
C SER A 105 10.16 0.89 -13.23
N VAL A 106 10.85 1.98 -12.86
CA VAL A 106 10.24 3.32 -12.98
C VAL A 106 10.38 3.89 -14.40
N GLU A 107 11.48 3.60 -15.10
CA GLU A 107 11.69 4.04 -16.49
C GLU A 107 11.59 2.93 -17.54
N MET A 108 11.62 1.63 -17.16
CA MET A 108 11.48 0.51 -18.11
C MET A 108 10.07 -0.08 -18.19
N LYS A 109 9.08 0.49 -17.50
CA LYS A 109 7.69 0.10 -17.75
C LYS A 109 7.33 0.55 -19.17
N PRO A 110 6.84 -0.36 -20.04
CA PRO A 110 6.44 0.02 -21.38
C PRO A 110 5.37 1.13 -21.30
N GLU A 111 5.41 2.06 -22.25
CA GLU A 111 4.52 3.23 -22.30
C GLU A 111 3.05 2.86 -22.08
N LEU A 112 2.60 1.76 -22.70
CA LEU A 112 1.25 1.22 -22.53
C LEU A 112 0.90 0.92 -21.06
N GLN A 113 1.81 0.32 -20.30
CA GLN A 113 1.57 0.02 -18.89
C GLN A 113 1.45 1.31 -18.06
N ARG A 114 2.32 2.31 -18.33
CA ARG A 114 2.21 3.62 -17.69
C ARG A 114 0.87 4.29 -18.01
N VAL A 115 0.42 4.23 -19.26
CA VAL A 115 -0.87 4.78 -19.69
C VAL A 115 -2.04 4.06 -19.01
N LEU A 116 -2.02 2.73 -18.93
CA LEU A 116 -3.06 1.96 -18.25
C LEU A 116 -3.11 2.25 -16.74
N GLU A 117 -1.95 2.30 -16.08
CA GLU A 117 -1.85 2.67 -14.67
C GLU A 117 -2.37 4.10 -14.42
N SER A 118 -2.01 5.04 -15.31
CA SER A 118 -2.48 6.44 -15.24
C SER A 118 -4.00 6.51 -15.43
N ARG A 119 -4.54 5.85 -16.47
CA ARG A 119 -5.98 5.78 -16.72
C ARG A 119 -6.75 5.21 -15.53
N LYS A 120 -6.22 4.17 -14.88
CA LYS A 120 -6.83 3.58 -13.68
C LYS A 120 -6.83 4.58 -12.52
N ARG A 121 -5.73 5.28 -12.28
CA ARG A 121 -5.64 6.34 -11.26
C ARG A 121 -6.64 7.45 -11.55
N ASP A 122 -6.70 7.92 -12.79
CA ASP A 122 -7.60 8.99 -13.21
C ASP A 122 -9.07 8.59 -13.05
N GLN A 123 -9.42 7.33 -13.30
CA GLN A 123 -10.77 6.82 -13.08
C GLN A 123 -11.17 6.89 -11.61
N VAL A 124 -10.30 6.44 -10.71
CA VAL A 124 -10.54 6.50 -9.26
C VAL A 124 -10.66 7.95 -8.79
N ILE A 125 -9.81 8.84 -9.30
CA ILE A 125 -9.86 10.27 -8.97
C ILE A 125 -11.20 10.87 -9.44
N ARG A 126 -11.65 10.56 -10.67
CA ARG A 126 -12.95 11.03 -11.17
C ARG A 126 -14.12 10.51 -10.32
N GLN A 127 -14.11 9.24 -9.94
CA GLN A 127 -15.15 8.67 -9.08
C GLN A 127 -15.20 9.37 -7.71
N ARG A 128 -14.04 9.54 -7.07
CA ARG A 128 -13.94 10.24 -5.79
C ARG A 128 -14.42 11.68 -5.89
N LYS A 129 -14.07 12.37 -6.98
CA LYS A 129 -14.52 13.75 -7.23
C LYS A 129 -16.04 13.84 -7.41
N GLN A 130 -16.65 12.89 -8.12
CA GLN A 130 -18.10 12.82 -8.28
C GLN A 130 -18.80 12.55 -6.94
N GLU A 131 -18.27 11.65 -6.11
CA GLU A 131 -18.80 11.41 -4.77
C GLU A 131 -18.69 12.66 -3.89
N GLU A 132 -17.55 13.33 -3.91
CA GLU A 132 -17.37 14.57 -3.16
C GLU A 132 -18.30 15.67 -3.68
N GLU A 133 -18.49 15.78 -4.99
CA GLU A 133 -19.44 16.73 -5.57
C GLU A 133 -20.89 16.40 -5.20
N ALA A 134 -21.27 15.11 -5.18
CA ALA A 134 -22.59 14.68 -4.69
C ALA A 134 -22.78 15.02 -3.22
N ARG A 135 -21.77 14.76 -2.38
CA ARG A 135 -21.76 15.17 -0.96
C ARG A 135 -21.84 16.69 -0.79
N ARG A 136 -21.15 17.46 -1.62
CA ARG A 136 -21.24 18.93 -1.62
C ARG A 136 -22.60 19.43 -2.12
N LYS A 137 -23.24 18.71 -3.04
CA LYS A 137 -24.59 18.98 -3.54
C LYS A 137 -25.69 18.53 -2.58
N MET A 138 -25.38 17.83 -1.48
CA MET A 138 -26.36 17.58 -0.43
C MET A 138 -26.93 18.92 0.03
N SER A 139 -28.24 19.08 -0.14
CA SER A 139 -28.90 20.34 0.22
C SER A 139 -28.74 20.57 1.73
N PRO A 140 -28.60 21.82 2.21
CA PRO A 140 -28.63 22.12 3.64
C PRO A 140 -29.82 21.48 4.37
N LEU A 141 -30.98 21.40 3.70
CA LEU A 141 -32.17 20.71 4.20
C LEU A 141 -31.96 19.19 4.34
N GLU A 142 -31.34 18.56 3.35
CA GLU A 142 -31.07 17.11 3.36
C GLU A 142 -30.09 16.73 4.46
N ALA A 143 -29.06 17.56 4.67
CA ALA A 143 -28.15 17.41 5.80
C ALA A 143 -28.87 17.54 7.14
N GLU A 144 -29.82 18.47 7.27
CA GLU A 144 -30.60 18.65 8.50
C GLU A 144 -31.59 17.50 8.75
N LEU A 145 -32.24 16.99 7.70
CA LEU A 145 -33.07 15.79 7.78
C LEU A 145 -32.26 14.59 8.27
N LEU A 146 -31.05 14.38 7.74
CA LEU A 146 -30.18 13.29 8.19
C LEU A 146 -29.79 13.44 9.67
N LYS A 147 -29.47 14.66 10.12
CA LYS A 147 -29.20 14.93 11.55
C LYS A 147 -30.43 14.63 12.41
N ARG A 148 -31.61 15.07 11.99
CA ARG A 148 -32.86 14.83 12.72
C ARG A 148 -33.16 13.33 12.84
N HIS A 149 -32.99 12.59 11.74
CA HIS A 149 -33.15 11.14 11.76
C HIS A 149 -32.19 10.48 12.75
N LYS A 150 -30.89 10.81 12.68
CA LYS A 150 -29.90 10.29 13.63
C LYS A 150 -30.26 10.59 15.09
N LYS A 151 -30.75 11.80 15.38
CA LYS A 151 -31.18 12.18 16.73
C LYS A 151 -32.38 11.36 17.20
N LEU A 152 -33.34 11.07 16.32
CA LEU A 152 -34.48 10.22 16.64
C LEU A 152 -34.03 8.79 16.94
N ASP A 153 -33.14 8.22 16.13
CA ASP A 153 -32.59 6.88 16.35
C ASP A 153 -31.85 6.77 17.70
N GLU A 154 -31.13 7.82 18.10
CA GLU A 154 -30.45 7.87 19.41
C GLU A 154 -31.46 7.90 20.57
N LEU A 155 -32.56 8.66 20.43
CA LEU A 155 -33.62 8.72 21.44
C LEU A 155 -34.38 7.39 21.55
N GLU A 156 -34.66 6.75 20.42
CA GLU A 156 -35.30 5.44 20.39
C GLU A 156 -34.46 4.40 21.13
N LYS A 157 -33.15 4.36 20.88
CA LYS A 157 -32.22 3.51 21.63
C LYS A 157 -32.18 3.82 23.12
N GLN A 158 -32.21 5.10 23.50
CA GLN A 158 -32.24 5.49 24.92
C GLN A 158 -33.53 5.01 25.58
N LEU A 159 -34.67 5.15 24.91
CA LEU A 159 -35.95 4.66 25.40
C LEU A 159 -35.96 3.13 25.52
N GLU A 160 -35.42 2.41 24.54
CA GLU A 160 -35.27 0.96 24.60
C GLU A 160 -34.42 0.53 25.80
N MET A 161 -33.29 1.19 26.03
CA MET A 161 -32.43 0.93 27.20
C MET A 161 -33.14 1.24 28.52
N GLU A 162 -33.88 2.35 28.61
CA GLU A 162 -34.63 2.71 29.81
C GLU A 162 -35.76 1.70 30.07
N GLN A 163 -36.46 1.26 29.03
CA GLN A 163 -37.46 0.19 29.13
C GLN A 163 -36.82 -1.12 29.61
N GLU A 164 -35.67 -1.51 29.05
CA GLU A 164 -34.94 -2.70 29.50
C GLU A 164 -34.51 -2.59 30.97
N GLU A 165 -33.99 -1.43 31.38
CA GLU A 165 -33.64 -1.16 32.78
C GLU A 165 -34.88 -1.20 33.69
N ASN A 166 -36.00 -0.63 33.25
CA ASN A 166 -37.26 -0.66 33.99
C ASN A 166 -37.81 -2.09 34.15
N LEU A 167 -37.73 -2.91 33.11
CA LEU A 167 -38.09 -4.33 33.17
C LEU A 167 -37.20 -5.10 34.14
N LYS A 168 -35.93 -4.73 34.25
CA LYS A 168 -34.97 -5.30 35.20
C LYS A 168 -35.17 -4.79 36.63
N ALA A 169 -35.89 -3.68 36.83
CA ALA A 169 -36.08 -3.07 38.13
C ALA A 169 -37.00 -3.93 39.03
N PRO A 170 -36.74 -3.99 40.36
CA PRO A 170 -37.59 -4.74 41.30
C PRO A 170 -39.05 -4.24 41.34
N GLU A 171 -39.99 -5.16 41.57
CA GLU A 171 -41.44 -4.89 41.58
C GLU A 171 -41.87 -3.73 42.49
N PHE A 172 -41.28 -3.61 43.68
CA PHE A 172 -41.65 -2.54 44.62
C PHE A 172 -41.31 -1.13 44.10
N VAL A 173 -40.32 -1.00 43.20
CA VAL A 173 -39.98 0.27 42.56
C VAL A 173 -41.04 0.65 41.52
N LYS A 174 -41.52 -0.33 40.74
CA LYS A 174 -42.55 -0.13 39.71
C LYS A 174 -43.89 0.32 40.31
N VAL A 175 -44.27 -0.21 41.48
CA VAL A 175 -45.54 0.15 42.14
C VAL A 175 -45.46 1.47 42.95
N LYS A 176 -44.26 2.01 43.19
CA LYS A 176 -44.06 3.21 44.02
C LYS A 176 -44.74 4.45 43.42
N GLU A 177 -44.72 4.62 42.10
CA GLU A 177 -45.38 5.76 41.46
C GLU A 177 -46.90 5.67 41.58
N ASN A 178 -47.47 4.48 41.35
CA ASN A 178 -48.91 4.26 41.51
C ASN A 178 -49.38 4.57 42.94
N LEU A 179 -48.61 4.14 43.94
CA LEU A 179 -48.90 4.45 45.34
C LEU A 179 -48.76 5.94 45.66
N ARG A 180 -47.82 6.64 45.00
CA ARG A 180 -47.69 8.10 45.12
C ARG A 180 -48.87 8.83 44.47
N ARG A 181 -49.41 8.35 43.36
CA ARG A 181 -50.54 9.01 42.65
C ARG A 181 -51.86 8.86 43.41
N THR A 182 -52.09 7.74 44.09
CA THR A 182 -53.31 7.52 44.86
C THR A 182 -53.32 8.24 46.21
N SER A 183 -52.15 8.53 46.81
CA SER A 183 -52.09 9.22 48.11
C SER A 183 -52.51 10.69 48.11
N PHE A 184 -52.65 11.31 46.93
CA PHE A 184 -53.14 12.69 46.79
C PHE A 184 -54.67 12.81 46.64
N HIS A 185 -55.40 11.72 46.38
CA HIS A 185 -56.86 11.76 46.19
C HIS A 185 -57.66 11.68 47.51
N SER A 186 -57.00 11.69 48.67
CA SER A 186 -57.65 11.61 49.99
C SER A 186 -57.59 12.92 50.80
N LYS A 187 -57.27 14.05 50.16
CA LYS A 187 -57.11 15.36 50.83
C LYS A 187 -58.04 16.48 50.33
N GLU A 188 -59.09 16.15 49.58
CA GLU A 188 -60.18 17.08 49.22
C GLU A 188 -61.50 16.74 49.92
N GLU A 189 -61.44 16.31 51.18
CA GLU A 189 -62.54 16.49 52.13
C GLU A 189 -61.95 17.07 53.42
N LYS A 190 -61.63 18.36 53.38
CA LYS A 190 -61.38 19.16 54.58
C LYS A 190 -62.57 20.10 54.78
N GLU A 191 -62.98 20.17 56.04
CA GLU A 191 -63.57 21.34 56.70
C GLU A 191 -65.07 21.60 56.53
N VAL A 192 -65.86 21.00 57.43
CA VAL A 192 -67.01 21.63 58.13
C VAL A 192 -67.00 21.15 59.58
#